data_AF-A0A7S0BCW1-F1
#
_entry.id   AF-A0A7S0BCW1-F1
#
_cell.length_a   1.000
_cell.length_b   1.000
_cell.length_c   1.000
_cell.angle_alpha   90.00
_cell.angle_beta   90.00
_cell.angle_gamma   90.00
#
_symmetry.space_group_name_H-M   'P 1'
#
loop_
_entity.id
_entity.type
_entity.pdbx_description
1 polymer ?
#
loop_
_entity_poly.entity_id
_entity_poly.type
_entity_poly.pdbx_seq_one_letter_code
_entity_poly.pdbx_strand_id
1 'polypeptide(L)'
;MAGFVGACSWTRRSGLREKTIDSRWEKFSVARMSIPGAAVDENIINVLRARGLVDSVTHEEISEVCEDPVKVYCGFDPTADSLHLGNYIALVTLRWFQLCGHQPVALVGGATGKVGDPSGKSAERPIMTDETIDENLAGISKNIEQVLKPIDGADVTTDPVIMNNIDWVGKLSFLDFLRKVGIFARVGTMLSKDSVKLRMDSEEGMSFTEFTYQLLQAYDFMYLHERHGVRIQIGGSDQWGNITAGTELARKVNGVSLFGITFPLLTRSDGKKFG
;
A
#
# COMPACT_ATOMS: atom_id res chain seq x y z
N MET A 1 45.43 -29.09 -26.87
CA MET A 1 45.52 -30.48 -26.36
C MET A 1 46.38 -30.48 -25.11
N ALA A 2 45.85 -31.03 -24.00
CA ALA A 2 46.51 -31.49 -22.75
C ALA A 2 47.52 -30.53 -22.06
N GLY A 3 47.48 -30.21 -20.76
CA GLY A 3 46.89 -30.86 -19.58
C GLY A 3 48.01 -31.10 -18.55
N PHE A 4 47.86 -30.63 -17.30
CA PHE A 4 48.25 -31.28 -16.02
C PHE A 4 48.15 -30.27 -14.85
N VAL A 5 47.14 -30.37 -13.97
CA VAL A 5 47.14 -30.98 -12.61
C VAL A 5 48.17 -30.37 -11.62
N GLY A 6 47.65 -29.69 -10.60
CA GLY A 6 48.35 -29.39 -9.35
C GLY A 6 47.40 -29.64 -8.17
N ALA A 7 47.61 -30.76 -7.48
CA ALA A 7 46.95 -31.12 -6.23
C ALA A 7 47.83 -30.67 -5.04
N CYS A 8 47.21 -30.15 -3.98
CA CYS A 8 47.86 -30.05 -2.67
C CYS A 8 46.85 -30.40 -1.57
N SER A 9 47.13 -31.48 -0.87
CA SER A 9 46.38 -32.06 0.24
C SER A 9 46.83 -31.51 1.58
N TRP A 10 45.91 -31.24 2.52
CA TRP A 10 46.18 -31.28 3.97
C TRP A 10 45.00 -31.89 4.75
N THR A 11 45.24 -33.12 5.20
CA THR A 11 44.80 -33.84 6.42
C THR A 11 43.59 -33.36 7.23
N ARG A 12 42.61 -34.25 7.36
CA ARG A 12 41.59 -34.27 8.43
C ARG A 12 42.25 -34.53 9.79
N ARG A 13 41.98 -33.66 10.77
CA ARG A 13 42.01 -34.02 12.20
C ARG A 13 40.59 -33.92 12.76
N SER A 14 40.27 -34.99 13.47
CA SER A 14 39.04 -35.35 14.16
C SER A 14 38.70 -34.40 15.32
N GLY A 15 37.40 -34.19 15.52
CA GLY A 15 36.85 -33.92 16.84
C GLY A 15 35.94 -32.70 16.90
N LEU A 16 34.73 -32.79 16.36
CA LEU A 16 33.52 -32.12 16.84
C LEU A 16 32.33 -32.90 16.27
N ARG A 17 31.41 -33.31 17.15
CA ARG A 17 30.32 -34.23 16.86
C ARG A 17 29.41 -33.65 15.76
N GLU A 18 29.29 -34.37 14.64
CA GLU A 18 28.18 -34.21 13.70
C GLU A 18 26.87 -34.43 14.46
N LYS A 19 26.18 -33.33 14.78
CA LYS A 19 24.73 -33.39 14.96
C LYS A 19 24.17 -33.45 13.56
N THR A 20 23.70 -34.64 13.20
CA THR A 20 22.91 -34.92 12.01
C THR A 20 21.84 -33.85 11.85
N ILE A 21 21.99 -32.98 10.86
CA ILE A 21 20.89 -32.14 10.38
C ILE A 21 19.88 -33.12 9.80
N ASP A 22 18.65 -33.05 10.32
CA ASP A 22 17.53 -33.85 9.85
C ASP A 22 17.41 -33.74 8.33
N SER A 23 17.58 -34.88 7.65
CA SER A 23 17.48 -35.08 6.20
C SER A 23 16.14 -34.64 5.57
N ARG A 24 15.22 -34.07 6.35
CA ARG A 24 14.02 -33.37 5.86
C ARG A 24 14.30 -32.02 5.19
N TRP A 25 15.45 -31.38 5.41
CA TRP A 25 15.73 -30.03 4.90
C TRP A 25 16.55 -29.97 3.60
N GLU A 26 17.18 -31.07 3.17
CA GLU A 26 17.96 -31.13 1.91
C GLU A 26 17.09 -31.24 0.63
N LYS A 27 15.76 -31.27 0.77
CA LYS A 27 14.82 -31.30 -0.38
C LYS A 27 14.39 -29.93 -0.91
N PHE A 28 14.92 -28.83 -0.37
CA PHE A 28 14.76 -27.50 -0.97
C PHE A 28 15.85 -27.27 -2.03
N SER A 29 15.90 -28.14 -3.04
CA SER A 29 16.53 -27.80 -4.31
C SER A 29 15.71 -26.67 -4.94
N VAL A 30 16.39 -25.68 -5.54
CA VAL A 30 15.82 -24.56 -6.31
C VAL A 30 15.03 -25.10 -7.51
N ALA A 31 13.85 -25.65 -7.25
CA ALA A 31 12.87 -26.07 -8.22
C ALA A 31 11.76 -25.02 -8.21
N ARG A 32 11.50 -24.44 -9.39
CA ARG A 32 10.39 -23.53 -9.72
C ARG A 32 9.33 -23.49 -8.62
N MET A 33 9.36 -22.46 -7.80
CA MET A 33 8.30 -22.20 -6.83
C MET A 33 7.13 -21.58 -7.59
N SER A 34 6.42 -22.40 -8.37
CA SER A 34 5.08 -22.10 -8.81
C SER A 34 4.22 -21.98 -7.57
N ILE A 35 3.81 -20.74 -7.22
CA ILE A 35 2.92 -20.45 -6.10
C ILE A 35 1.64 -21.27 -6.32
N PRO A 36 1.32 -22.27 -5.48
CA PRO A 36 0.11 -23.05 -5.66
C PRO A 36 -1.11 -22.14 -5.46
N GLY A 37 -1.91 -21.94 -6.52
CA GLY A 37 -3.23 -21.30 -6.43
C GLY A 37 -3.36 -19.86 -6.91
N ALA A 38 -2.45 -19.37 -7.74
CA ALA A 38 -2.78 -18.30 -8.70
C ALA A 38 -2.49 -18.87 -10.08
N ALA A 39 -3.54 -19.30 -10.79
CA ALA A 39 -3.41 -19.41 -12.24
C ALA A 39 -3.08 -17.99 -12.71
N VAL A 40 -2.01 -17.83 -13.50
CA VAL A 40 -1.55 -16.53 -14.02
C VAL A 40 -2.65 -15.85 -14.87
N ASP A 41 -3.69 -16.60 -15.24
CA ASP A 41 -4.87 -16.16 -16.00
C ASP A 41 -6.11 -15.84 -15.15
N GLU A 42 -6.03 -15.86 -13.81
CA GLU A 42 -7.19 -15.61 -12.93
C GLU A 42 -7.30 -14.12 -12.56
N ASN A 43 -8.50 -13.54 -12.78
CA ASN A 43 -8.77 -12.14 -12.46
C ASN A 43 -8.45 -11.82 -10.99
N ILE A 44 -7.65 -10.77 -10.75
CA ILE A 44 -7.17 -10.38 -9.41
C ILE A 44 -8.30 -10.21 -8.40
N ILE A 45 -9.48 -9.73 -8.80
CA ILE A 45 -10.60 -9.51 -7.88
C ILE A 45 -11.08 -10.85 -7.30
N ASN A 46 -11.10 -11.91 -8.10
CA ASN A 46 -11.45 -13.26 -7.64
C ASN A 46 -10.37 -13.81 -6.69
N VAL A 47 -9.09 -13.61 -7.04
CA VAL A 47 -7.93 -14.01 -6.22
C VAL A 47 -8.00 -13.36 -4.83
N LEU A 48 -8.32 -12.06 -4.76
CA LEU A 48 -8.45 -11.32 -3.51
C LEU A 48 -9.69 -11.76 -2.71
N ARG A 49 -10.85 -11.92 -3.36
CA ARG A 49 -12.09 -12.39 -2.71
C ARG A 49 -11.91 -13.79 -2.12
N ALA A 50 -11.30 -14.72 -2.85
CA ALA A 50 -11.01 -16.07 -2.37
C ALA A 50 -10.11 -16.10 -1.12
N ARG A 51 -9.31 -15.05 -0.91
CA ARG A 51 -8.40 -14.89 0.23
C ARG A 51 -8.96 -14.01 1.35
N GLY A 52 -10.21 -13.55 1.22
CA GLY A 52 -10.82 -12.64 2.17
C GLY A 52 -10.14 -11.26 2.23
N LEU A 53 -9.49 -10.82 1.14
CA LEU A 53 -8.79 -9.53 1.04
C LEU A 53 -9.65 -8.42 0.43
N VAL A 54 -10.96 -8.66 0.26
CA VAL A 54 -11.93 -7.66 -0.19
C VAL A 54 -12.98 -7.48 0.89
N ASP A 55 -13.08 -6.25 1.39
CA ASP A 55 -14.11 -5.77 2.30
C ASP A 55 -15.18 -5.01 1.53
N SER A 56 -14.79 -3.97 0.79
CA SER A 56 -15.69 -3.16 -0.04
C SER A 56 -15.05 -2.79 -1.38
N VAL A 57 -15.86 -2.60 -2.41
CA VAL A 57 -15.44 -2.06 -3.72
C VAL A 57 -16.35 -0.91 -4.13
N THR A 58 -15.81 0.11 -4.80
CA THR A 58 -16.63 1.28 -5.20
C THR A 58 -17.65 0.96 -6.29
N HIS A 59 -17.30 0.04 -7.19
CA HIS A 59 -18.02 -0.29 -8.41
C HIS A 59 -17.71 -1.76 -8.76
N GLU A 60 -18.70 -2.54 -9.17
CA GLU A 60 -18.50 -3.96 -9.50
C GLU A 60 -17.76 -4.15 -10.84
N GLU A 61 -17.83 -3.14 -11.73
CA GLU A 61 -17.09 -3.08 -13.00
C GLU A 61 -15.55 -3.11 -12.81
N ILE A 62 -15.07 -3.02 -11.56
CA ILE A 62 -13.64 -3.20 -11.25
C ILE A 62 -13.09 -4.54 -11.73
N SER A 63 -13.94 -5.58 -11.80
CA SER A 63 -13.54 -6.89 -12.32
C SER A 63 -13.20 -6.79 -13.81
N GLU A 64 -14.02 -6.10 -14.60
CA GLU A 64 -13.80 -5.87 -16.04
C GLU A 64 -12.56 -5.03 -16.28
N VAL A 65 -12.34 -3.99 -15.45
CA VAL A 65 -11.15 -3.13 -15.53
C VAL A 65 -9.86 -3.90 -15.25
N CYS A 66 -9.93 -4.94 -14.45
CA CYS A 66 -8.81 -5.82 -14.13
C CYS A 66 -8.64 -7.01 -15.09
N GLU A 67 -9.39 -7.07 -16.21
CA GLU A 67 -9.08 -8.02 -17.29
C GLU A 67 -7.79 -7.63 -18.03
N ASP A 68 -7.46 -6.34 -18.06
CA ASP A 68 -6.21 -5.80 -18.60
C ASP A 68 -5.23 -5.39 -17.48
N PRO A 69 -3.92 -5.32 -17.77
CA PRO A 69 -2.95 -4.73 -16.86
C PRO A 69 -3.31 -3.29 -16.47
N VAL A 70 -3.41 -3.03 -15.17
CA VAL A 70 -3.74 -1.71 -14.62
C VAL A 70 -2.73 -1.29 -13.58
N LYS A 71 -2.68 0.01 -13.30
CA LYS A 71 -1.89 0.54 -12.20
C LYS A 71 -2.77 0.72 -10.97
N VAL A 72 -2.34 0.13 -9.87
CA VAL A 72 -2.99 0.17 -8.56
C VAL A 72 -2.08 0.86 -7.57
N TYR A 73 -2.62 1.70 -6.68
CA TYR A 73 -1.82 2.32 -5.64
C TYR A 73 -2.36 2.10 -4.23
N CYS A 74 -1.43 2.11 -3.27
CA CYS A 74 -1.74 2.19 -1.85
C CYS A 74 -0.87 3.28 -1.20
N GLY A 75 -1.47 4.05 -0.29
CA GLY A 75 -0.78 5.10 0.48
C GLY A 75 -0.23 4.57 1.80
N PHE A 76 0.96 5.04 2.19
CA PHE A 76 1.66 4.69 3.41
C PHE A 76 2.15 5.96 4.11
N ASP A 77 1.47 6.35 5.19
CA ASP A 77 1.88 7.50 5.99
C ASP A 77 3.06 7.14 6.94
N PRO A 78 4.04 8.05 7.11
CA PRO A 78 5.24 7.82 7.92
C PRO A 78 5.01 8.01 9.41
N THR A 79 4.13 7.20 9.99
CA THR A 79 3.69 7.34 11.40
C THR A 79 4.64 6.71 12.41
N ALA A 80 5.54 5.85 11.94
CA ALA A 80 6.54 5.13 12.71
C ALA A 80 7.73 4.79 11.79
N ASP A 81 8.85 4.43 12.39
CA ASP A 81 10.10 4.07 11.71
C ASP A 81 10.03 2.75 10.95
N SER A 82 8.98 1.95 11.20
CA SER A 82 8.74 0.67 10.55
C SER A 82 7.25 0.40 10.32
N LEU A 83 6.97 -0.44 9.34
CA LEU A 83 5.62 -0.88 9.03
C LEU A 83 5.13 -1.88 10.07
N HIS A 84 3.94 -1.63 10.62
CA HIS A 84 3.25 -2.60 11.46
C HIS A 84 2.43 -3.58 10.61
N LEU A 85 1.93 -4.66 11.25
CA LEU A 85 1.22 -5.74 10.56
C LEU A 85 -0.01 -5.25 9.76
N GLY A 86 -0.67 -4.17 10.18
CA GLY A 86 -1.75 -3.55 9.42
C GLY A 86 -1.31 -3.05 8.04
N ASN A 87 -0.12 -2.45 7.94
CA ASN A 87 0.47 -2.02 6.67
C ASN A 87 0.96 -3.20 5.83
N TYR A 88 1.24 -4.34 6.47
CA TYR A 88 1.68 -5.53 5.77
C TYR A 88 0.58 -6.13 4.89
N ILE A 89 -0.70 -6.06 5.30
CA ILE A 89 -1.82 -6.47 4.43
C ILE A 89 -1.85 -5.63 3.16
N ALA A 90 -1.65 -4.31 3.27
CA ALA A 90 -1.60 -3.43 2.10
C ALA A 90 -0.52 -3.89 1.11
N LEU A 91 0.67 -4.22 1.62
CA LEU A 91 1.77 -4.74 0.81
C LEU A 91 1.48 -6.11 0.19
N VAL A 92 0.88 -7.02 0.95
CA VAL A 92 0.47 -8.33 0.44
C VAL A 92 -0.56 -8.17 -0.69
N THR A 93 -1.52 -7.27 -0.53
CA THR A 93 -2.51 -6.97 -1.58
C THR A 93 -1.84 -6.39 -2.82
N LEU A 94 -0.94 -5.41 -2.68
CA LEU A 94 -0.14 -4.90 -3.81
C LEU A 94 0.68 -6.01 -4.49
N ARG A 95 1.22 -6.95 -3.71
CA ARG A 95 1.96 -8.10 -4.24
C ARG A 95 1.07 -9.04 -5.05
N TRP A 96 -0.17 -9.27 -4.63
CA TRP A 96 -1.12 -10.05 -5.43
C TRP A 96 -1.42 -9.37 -6.77
N PHE A 97 -1.64 -8.05 -6.76
CA PHE A 97 -1.78 -7.30 -8.01
C PHE A 97 -0.57 -7.48 -8.93
N GLN A 98 0.65 -7.40 -8.37
CA GLN A 98 1.89 -7.63 -9.11
C GLN A 98 1.99 -9.04 -9.71
N LEU A 99 1.62 -10.07 -8.94
CA LEU A 99 1.65 -11.46 -9.38
C LEU A 99 0.59 -11.77 -10.45
N CYS A 100 -0.49 -10.99 -10.50
CA CYS A 100 -1.51 -11.04 -11.55
C CYS A 100 -1.22 -10.11 -12.73
N GLY A 101 0.01 -9.56 -12.85
CA GLY A 101 0.43 -8.74 -13.99
C GLY A 101 -0.01 -7.28 -13.96
N HIS A 102 -0.57 -6.79 -12.85
CA HIS A 102 -0.87 -5.39 -12.65
C HIS A 102 0.33 -4.66 -12.02
N GLN A 103 0.48 -3.36 -12.27
CA GLN A 103 1.61 -2.60 -11.76
C GLN A 103 1.27 -1.94 -10.40
N PRO A 104 1.93 -2.34 -9.30
CA PRO A 104 1.74 -1.70 -8.00
C PRO A 104 2.50 -0.37 -7.89
N VAL A 105 1.85 0.61 -7.29
CA VAL A 105 2.40 1.93 -6.94
C VAL A 105 2.28 2.12 -5.43
N ALA A 106 3.40 2.15 -4.72
CA ALA A 106 3.42 2.47 -3.30
C ALA A 106 3.65 3.98 -3.13
N LEU A 107 2.65 4.68 -2.60
CA LEU A 107 2.74 6.11 -2.33
C LEU A 107 3.15 6.33 -0.87
N VAL A 108 4.35 6.86 -0.63
CA VAL A 108 4.76 7.29 0.71
C VAL A 108 4.30 8.72 0.99
N GLY A 109 3.77 8.94 2.19
CA GLY A 109 3.05 10.15 2.57
C GLY A 109 3.93 11.24 3.18
N GLY A 110 4.89 11.80 2.44
CA GLY A 110 5.73 12.87 2.98
C GLY A 110 4.99 14.17 3.29
N ALA A 111 3.93 14.49 2.56
CA ALA A 111 3.04 15.61 2.85
C ALA A 111 1.89 15.23 3.79
N THR A 112 1.23 14.10 3.53
CA THR A 112 0.11 13.62 4.36
C THR A 112 0.54 13.26 5.78
N GLY A 113 1.77 12.77 5.95
CA GLY A 113 2.38 12.52 7.25
C GLY A 113 2.57 13.78 8.12
N LYS A 114 2.69 14.97 7.49
CA LYS A 114 2.75 16.26 8.21
C LYS A 114 1.37 16.73 8.70
N VAL A 115 0.29 16.19 8.12
CA VAL A 115 -1.10 16.54 8.44
C VAL A 115 -1.69 15.55 9.44
N GLY A 116 -1.54 14.25 9.16
CA GLY A 116 -2.06 13.16 9.96
C GLY A 116 -3.50 12.76 9.60
N ASP A 117 -3.69 11.48 9.28
CA ASP A 117 -5.01 10.91 9.00
C ASP A 117 -5.84 10.71 10.30
N PRO A 118 -7.05 11.31 10.41
CA PRO A 118 -7.96 11.08 11.54
C PRO A 118 -8.75 9.76 11.43
N SER A 119 -8.70 9.06 10.29
CA SER A 119 -9.53 7.88 10.03
C SER A 119 -9.28 6.74 11.02
N GLY A 120 -10.37 6.28 11.67
CA GLY A 120 -10.31 5.19 12.64
C GLY A 120 -9.62 5.53 13.96
N LYS A 121 -9.44 6.83 14.28
CA LYS A 121 -8.81 7.30 15.53
C LYS A 121 -9.74 8.14 16.40
N SER A 122 -9.51 8.10 17.70
CA SER A 122 -10.28 8.83 18.72
C SER A 122 -9.58 10.08 19.27
N ALA A 123 -8.28 10.27 18.99
CA ALA A 123 -7.46 11.36 19.52
C ALA A 123 -6.56 11.94 18.41
N GLU A 124 -6.17 13.22 18.58
CA GLU A 124 -5.28 13.91 17.63
C GLU A 124 -3.90 13.25 17.60
N ARG A 125 -3.25 13.27 16.44
CA ARG A 125 -1.87 12.79 16.35
C ARG A 125 -0.90 13.87 16.83
N PRO A 126 0.16 13.48 17.57
CA PRO A 126 1.27 14.39 17.81
C PRO A 126 1.91 14.78 16.47
N ILE A 127 2.19 16.06 16.31
CA ILE A 127 2.90 16.59 15.14
C ILE A 127 4.35 16.10 15.22
N MET A 128 4.80 15.38 14.19
CA MET A 128 6.18 14.93 14.05
C MET A 128 7.05 16.03 13.45
N THR A 129 8.35 16.04 13.78
CA THR A 129 9.29 16.94 13.12
C THR A 129 9.59 16.45 11.72
N ASP A 130 10.10 17.35 10.87
CA ASP A 130 10.49 17.00 9.51
C ASP A 130 11.57 15.92 9.50
N GLU A 131 12.51 15.97 10.44
CA GLU A 131 13.56 14.95 10.59
C GLU A 131 12.98 13.57 10.92
N THR A 132 12.02 13.50 11.86
CA THR A 132 11.34 12.24 12.20
C THR A 132 10.55 11.69 11.00
N ILE A 133 9.90 12.55 10.23
CA ILE A 133 9.17 12.15 9.02
C ILE A 133 10.14 11.57 8.00
N ASP A 134 11.28 12.21 7.77
CA ASP A 134 12.29 11.74 6.81
C ASP A 134 12.90 10.39 7.22
N GLU A 135 13.19 10.21 8.52
CA GLU A 135 13.64 8.92 9.08
C GLU A 135 12.61 7.81 8.86
N ASN A 136 11.34 8.10 9.17
CA ASN A 136 10.23 7.16 8.99
C ASN A 136 10.00 6.81 7.51
N LEU A 137 10.06 7.81 6.62
CA LEU A 137 9.93 7.60 5.17
C LEU A 137 11.03 6.69 4.64
N ALA A 138 12.28 6.85 5.10
CA ALA A 138 13.40 5.99 4.69
C ALA A 138 13.18 4.54 5.15
N GLY A 139 12.76 4.33 6.40
CA GLY A 139 12.45 3.00 6.94
C GLY A 139 11.31 2.30 6.20
N ILE A 140 10.21 3.02 5.96
CA ILE A 140 9.05 2.51 5.22
C ILE A 140 9.39 2.18 3.78
N SER A 141 10.09 3.07 3.08
CA SER A 141 10.49 2.84 1.68
C SER A 141 11.32 1.58 1.55
N LYS A 142 12.29 1.37 2.44
CA LYS A 142 13.08 0.13 2.49
C LYS A 142 12.23 -1.12 2.70
N ASN A 143 11.24 -1.07 3.60
CA ASN A 143 10.33 -2.20 3.84
C ASN A 143 9.48 -2.51 2.60
N ILE A 144 8.96 -1.47 1.93
CA ILE A 144 8.18 -1.60 0.69
C ILE A 144 9.04 -2.25 -0.40
N GLU A 145 10.26 -1.76 -0.61
CA GLU A 145 11.19 -2.30 -1.60
C GLU A 145 11.46 -3.78 -1.37
N GLN A 146 11.71 -4.18 -0.12
CA GLN A 146 11.97 -5.58 0.22
C GLN A 146 10.81 -6.52 -0.10
N VAL A 147 9.56 -6.07 0.10
CA VAL A 147 8.37 -6.91 -0.11
C VAL A 147 7.96 -6.93 -1.59
N LEU A 148 8.10 -5.82 -2.31
CA LEU A 148 7.66 -5.71 -3.69
C LEU A 148 8.74 -6.08 -4.73
N LYS A 149 10.00 -6.25 -4.31
CA LYS A 149 11.08 -6.67 -5.20
C LYS A 149 10.68 -7.91 -6.01
N PRO A 150 11.03 -7.98 -7.31
CA PRO A 150 10.90 -9.21 -8.08
C PRO A 150 11.59 -10.37 -7.35
N ILE A 151 10.90 -11.51 -7.25
CA ILE A 151 11.48 -12.73 -6.69
C ILE A 151 12.09 -13.51 -7.86
N ASP A 152 13.34 -13.93 -7.72
CA ASP A 152 14.01 -14.72 -8.75
C ASP A 152 13.19 -15.97 -9.12
N GLY A 153 12.85 -16.09 -10.40
CA GLY A 153 12.05 -17.20 -10.93
C GLY A 153 10.53 -17.04 -10.85
N ALA A 154 10.01 -15.91 -10.33
CA ALA A 154 8.62 -15.55 -10.50
C ALA A 154 8.41 -14.87 -11.87
N ASP A 155 7.32 -15.23 -12.57
CA ASP A 155 6.94 -14.61 -13.83
C ASP A 155 6.26 -13.25 -13.57
N VAL A 156 7.05 -12.29 -13.09
CA VAL A 156 6.60 -10.92 -12.80
C VAL A 156 7.19 -10.01 -13.85
N THR A 157 6.32 -9.45 -14.70
CA THR A 157 6.70 -8.55 -15.80
C THR A 157 6.62 -7.07 -15.42
N THR A 158 6.07 -6.75 -14.24
CA THR A 158 5.82 -5.38 -13.80
C THR A 158 6.65 -5.02 -12.57
N ASP A 159 7.48 -3.98 -12.71
CA ASP A 159 8.25 -3.41 -11.61
C ASP A 159 7.36 -2.52 -10.72
N PRO A 160 7.47 -2.65 -9.39
CA PRO A 160 6.78 -1.77 -8.46
C PRO A 160 7.36 -0.36 -8.54
N VAL A 161 6.52 0.65 -8.34
CA VAL A 161 6.95 2.05 -8.31
C VAL A 161 6.72 2.62 -6.92
N ILE A 162 7.72 3.28 -6.35
CA ILE A 162 7.58 4.03 -5.09
C ILE A 162 7.58 5.51 -5.43
N MET A 163 6.60 6.25 -4.91
CA MET A 163 6.45 7.69 -5.12
C MET A 163 6.22 8.41 -3.80
N ASN A 164 6.54 9.70 -3.70
CA ASN A 164 6.31 10.50 -2.50
C ASN A 164 5.38 11.68 -2.80
N ASN A 165 4.27 11.83 -2.06
CA ASN A 165 3.32 12.91 -2.34
C ASN A 165 3.85 14.32 -2.04
N ILE A 166 4.94 14.45 -1.27
CA ILE A 166 5.60 15.75 -1.08
C ILE A 166 6.06 16.37 -2.40
N ASP A 167 6.35 15.54 -3.42
CA ASP A 167 6.88 15.99 -4.71
C ASP A 167 5.89 16.87 -5.49
N TRP A 168 4.59 16.70 -5.27
CA TRP A 168 3.53 17.52 -5.88
C TRP A 168 2.75 18.34 -4.86
N VAL A 169 2.46 17.81 -3.67
CA VAL A 169 1.75 18.56 -2.63
C VAL A 169 2.62 19.70 -2.11
N GLY A 170 3.92 19.50 -1.94
CA GLY A 170 4.84 20.54 -1.47
C GLY A 170 5.00 21.72 -2.44
N LYS A 171 4.60 21.55 -3.71
CA LYS A 171 4.60 22.59 -4.74
C LYS A 171 3.22 23.21 -4.97
N LEU A 172 2.19 22.68 -4.32
CA LEU A 172 0.81 23.14 -4.50
C LEU A 172 0.57 24.36 -3.60
N SER A 173 0.33 25.52 -4.22
CA SER A 173 -0.05 26.69 -3.45
C SER A 173 -1.44 26.50 -2.83
N PHE A 174 -1.69 27.14 -1.69
CA PHE A 174 -3.01 27.06 -1.03
C PHE A 174 -4.14 27.50 -1.97
N LEU A 175 -3.93 28.56 -2.77
CA LEU A 175 -4.92 29.02 -3.74
C LEU A 175 -5.16 28.00 -4.87
N ASP A 176 -4.11 27.34 -5.35
CA ASP A 176 -4.25 26.26 -6.34
C ASP A 176 -5.01 25.07 -5.76
N PHE A 177 -4.72 24.70 -4.51
CA PHE A 177 -5.44 23.63 -3.81
C PHE A 177 -6.94 23.95 -3.71
N LEU A 178 -7.30 25.16 -3.28
CA LEU A 178 -8.70 25.58 -3.20
C LEU A 178 -9.40 25.56 -4.57
N ARG A 179 -8.71 25.98 -5.63
CA ARG A 179 -9.27 26.02 -6.99
C ARG A 179 -9.39 24.63 -7.62
N LYS A 180 -8.44 23.74 -7.37
CA LYS A 180 -8.40 22.39 -7.98
C LYS A 180 -9.26 21.39 -7.22
N VAL A 181 -9.27 21.48 -5.89
CA VAL A 181 -9.86 20.48 -5.00
C VAL A 181 -11.00 21.10 -4.19
N GLY A 182 -10.75 22.25 -3.56
CA GLY A 182 -11.68 22.90 -2.64
C GLY A 182 -13.06 23.22 -3.26
N ILE A 183 -13.12 23.60 -4.54
CA ILE A 183 -14.41 23.87 -5.22
C ILE A 183 -15.34 22.66 -5.31
N PHE A 184 -14.80 21.45 -5.26
CA PHE A 184 -15.55 20.19 -5.33
C PHE A 184 -15.86 19.61 -3.94
N ALA A 185 -15.25 20.17 -2.89
CA ALA A 185 -15.36 19.75 -1.51
C ALA A 185 -16.62 20.37 -0.85
N ARG A 186 -17.70 19.59 -0.76
CA ARG A 186 -18.91 20.02 -0.05
C ARG A 186 -18.77 19.68 1.42
N VAL A 187 -18.70 20.72 2.27
CA VAL A 187 -18.51 20.59 3.73
C VAL A 187 -19.52 19.63 4.36
N GLY A 188 -20.81 19.72 4.01
CA GLY A 188 -21.83 18.81 4.54
C GLY A 188 -21.56 17.33 4.24
N THR A 189 -21.06 17.01 3.04
CA THR A 189 -20.68 15.64 2.64
C THR A 189 -19.43 15.16 3.36
N MET A 190 -18.47 16.05 3.61
CA MET A 190 -17.26 15.72 4.36
C MET A 190 -17.59 15.43 5.83
N LEU A 191 -18.48 16.24 6.44
CA LEU A 191 -18.93 16.05 7.82
C LEU A 191 -19.77 14.79 8.01
N SER A 192 -20.46 14.31 6.97
CA SER A 192 -21.27 13.10 7.06
C SER A 192 -20.47 11.80 6.98
N LYS A 193 -19.15 11.85 6.75
CA LYS A 193 -18.29 10.66 6.74
C LYS A 193 -18.14 10.14 8.17
N ASP A 194 -18.28 8.82 8.37
CA ASP A 194 -18.24 8.20 9.71
C ASP A 194 -16.95 8.51 10.47
N SER A 195 -15.79 8.50 9.78
CA SER A 195 -14.49 8.86 10.37
C SER A 195 -14.46 10.29 10.90
N VAL A 196 -15.05 11.22 10.15
CA VAL A 196 -15.11 12.63 10.54
C VAL A 196 -16.10 12.85 11.67
N LYS A 197 -17.27 12.24 11.58
CA LYS A 197 -18.32 12.34 12.60
C LYS A 197 -17.84 11.85 13.96
N LEU A 198 -17.21 10.67 13.99
CA LEU A 198 -16.68 10.08 15.23
C LEU A 198 -15.66 11.00 15.93
N ARG A 199 -14.78 11.65 15.14
CA ARG A 199 -13.77 12.56 15.68
C ARG A 199 -14.38 13.91 16.09
N MET A 200 -15.35 14.44 15.34
CA MET A 200 -16.11 15.63 15.71
C MET A 200 -16.89 15.47 17.02
N ASP A 201 -17.40 14.26 17.29
CA ASP A 201 -18.14 13.93 18.52
C ASP A 201 -17.20 13.69 19.73
N SER A 202 -15.87 13.68 19.54
CA SER A 202 -14.89 13.55 20.62
C SER A 202 -14.71 14.86 21.40
N GLU A 203 -14.25 14.79 22.65
CA GLU A 203 -14.08 15.97 23.52
C GLU A 203 -13.13 17.03 22.94
N GLU A 204 -12.12 16.60 22.18
CA GLU A 204 -11.14 17.49 21.53
C GLU A 204 -11.63 18.06 20.20
N GLY A 205 -12.68 17.48 19.61
CA GLY A 205 -13.15 17.81 18.27
C GLY A 205 -12.17 17.42 17.16
N MET A 206 -12.23 18.13 16.03
CA MET A 206 -11.35 17.92 14.87
C MET A 206 -10.75 19.26 14.43
N SER A 207 -9.44 19.29 14.18
CA SER A 207 -8.77 20.48 13.64
C SER A 207 -9.02 20.64 12.14
N PHE A 208 -8.91 21.87 11.62
CA PHE A 208 -9.02 22.10 10.17
C PHE A 208 -7.96 21.30 9.38
N THR A 209 -6.77 21.14 9.97
CA THR A 209 -5.68 20.33 9.42
C THR A 209 -6.14 18.89 9.19
N GLU A 210 -6.62 18.19 10.21
CA GLU A 210 -7.16 16.82 10.09
C GLU A 210 -8.35 16.76 9.11
N PHE A 211 -9.25 17.74 9.16
CA PHE A 211 -10.42 17.79 8.28
C PHE A 211 -10.05 17.87 6.80
N THR A 212 -8.96 18.57 6.47
CA THR A 212 -8.46 18.70 5.09
C THR A 212 -7.69 17.49 4.58
N TYR A 213 -7.31 16.55 5.45
CA TYR A 213 -6.56 15.35 5.07
C TYR A 213 -7.22 14.56 3.93
N GLN A 214 -8.53 14.34 4.01
CA GLN A 214 -9.30 13.61 2.99
C GLN A 214 -9.18 14.23 1.59
N LEU A 215 -9.01 15.56 1.51
CA LEU A 215 -8.88 16.29 0.26
C LEU A 215 -7.47 16.16 -0.33
N LEU A 216 -6.44 16.07 0.51
CA LEU A 216 -5.08 15.78 0.07
C LEU A 216 -4.97 14.38 -0.52
N GLN A 217 -5.52 13.37 0.17
CA GLN A 217 -5.53 12.00 -0.37
C GLN A 217 -6.39 11.89 -1.64
N ALA A 218 -7.50 12.63 -1.73
CA ALA A 218 -8.28 12.70 -2.97
C ALA A 218 -7.47 13.31 -4.12
N TYR A 219 -6.71 14.37 -3.85
CA TYR A 219 -5.81 15.00 -4.82
C TYR A 219 -4.70 14.05 -5.27
N ASP A 220 -4.14 13.24 -4.37
CA ASP A 220 -3.15 12.22 -4.70
C ASP A 220 -3.70 11.23 -5.74
N PHE A 221 -4.93 10.73 -5.56
CA PHE A 221 -5.53 9.82 -6.55
C PHE A 221 -5.68 10.49 -7.93
N MET A 222 -6.20 11.71 -7.95
CA MET A 222 -6.36 12.47 -9.19
C MET A 222 -5.01 12.74 -9.87
N TYR A 223 -3.99 13.15 -9.12
CA TYR A 223 -2.64 13.40 -9.64
C TYR A 223 -2.01 12.13 -10.21
N LEU A 224 -2.07 11.02 -9.46
CA LEU A 224 -1.55 9.72 -9.89
C LEU A 224 -2.26 9.20 -11.15
N HIS A 225 -3.56 9.44 -11.26
CA HIS A 225 -4.31 9.13 -12.48
C HIS A 225 -3.81 9.95 -13.66
N GLU A 226 -3.80 11.28 -13.54
CA GLU A 226 -3.42 12.20 -14.63
C GLU A 226 -1.97 12.02 -15.09
N ARG A 227 -1.04 11.82 -14.16
CA ARG A 227 0.40 11.78 -14.46
C ARG A 227 0.94 10.39 -14.70
N HIS A 228 0.33 9.38 -14.09
CA HIS A 228 0.87 8.03 -14.10
C HIS A 228 -0.12 6.97 -14.59
N GLY A 229 -1.39 7.32 -14.85
CA GLY A 229 -2.39 6.38 -15.34
C GLY A 229 -2.90 5.40 -14.29
N VAL A 230 -2.78 5.74 -13.00
CA VAL A 230 -3.33 4.94 -11.90
C VAL A 230 -4.86 4.92 -11.99
N ARG A 231 -5.48 3.74 -11.84
CA ARG A 231 -6.93 3.56 -11.94
C ARG A 231 -7.58 3.04 -10.67
N ILE A 232 -6.81 2.38 -9.80
CA ILE A 232 -7.32 1.71 -8.61
C ILE A 232 -6.57 2.21 -7.37
N GLN A 233 -7.29 2.59 -6.33
CA GLN A 233 -6.76 2.78 -4.98
C GLN A 233 -7.14 1.60 -4.09
N ILE A 234 -6.20 1.13 -3.29
CA ILE A 234 -6.48 0.15 -2.25
C ILE A 234 -6.12 0.70 -0.86
N GLY A 235 -6.81 0.21 0.18
CA GLY A 235 -6.54 0.59 1.57
C GLY A 235 -7.30 -0.27 2.58
N GLY A 236 -7.08 -0.04 3.87
CA GLY A 236 -7.88 -0.67 4.92
C GLY A 236 -9.34 -0.20 4.88
N SER A 237 -10.25 -0.94 5.50
CA SER A 237 -11.67 -0.53 5.55
C SER A 237 -11.91 0.83 6.24
N ASP A 238 -10.98 1.28 7.08
CA ASP A 238 -10.95 2.64 7.63
C ASP A 238 -10.66 3.74 6.60
N GLN A 239 -10.09 3.40 5.44
CA GLN A 239 -9.78 4.33 4.35
C GLN A 239 -10.93 4.57 3.37
N TRP A 240 -12.07 3.90 3.53
CA TRP A 240 -13.20 3.99 2.60
C TRP A 240 -13.65 5.43 2.32
N GLY A 241 -13.69 6.27 3.37
CA GLY A 241 -14.05 7.68 3.25
C GLY A 241 -13.11 8.46 2.33
N ASN A 242 -11.81 8.26 2.49
CA ASN A 242 -10.78 8.94 1.71
C ASN A 242 -10.69 8.41 0.26
N ILE A 243 -10.81 7.09 0.08
CA ILE A 243 -10.82 6.44 -1.23
C ILE A 243 -11.98 6.96 -2.09
N THR A 244 -13.19 6.97 -1.50
CA THR A 244 -14.38 7.49 -2.18
C THR A 244 -14.28 8.98 -2.45
N ALA A 245 -13.61 9.77 -1.60
CA ALA A 245 -13.36 11.18 -1.90
C ALA A 245 -12.49 11.36 -3.15
N GLY A 246 -11.48 10.50 -3.34
CA GLY A 246 -10.64 10.49 -4.55
C GLY A 246 -11.40 10.13 -5.82
N THR A 247 -12.22 9.08 -5.79
CA THR A 247 -13.04 8.69 -6.96
C THR A 247 -14.08 9.76 -7.33
N GLU A 248 -14.72 10.36 -6.33
CA GLU A 248 -15.65 11.47 -6.50
C GLU A 248 -14.98 12.72 -7.09
N LEU A 249 -13.77 13.06 -6.62
CA LEU A 249 -13.01 14.19 -7.14
C LEU A 249 -12.68 13.97 -8.61
N ALA A 250 -12.12 12.80 -8.96
CA ALA A 250 -11.75 12.49 -10.34
C ALA A 250 -12.96 12.54 -11.29
N ARG A 251 -14.13 12.05 -10.85
CA ARG A 251 -15.37 12.16 -11.62
C ARG A 251 -15.81 13.61 -11.83
N LYS A 252 -15.70 14.46 -10.81
CA LYS A 252 -16.10 15.88 -10.89
C LYS A 252 -15.15 16.74 -11.72
N VAL A 253 -13.85 16.46 -11.65
CA VAL A 253 -12.82 17.26 -12.34
C VAL A 253 -12.71 16.85 -13.81
N ASN A 254 -12.59 15.55 -14.07
CA ASN A 254 -12.23 15.03 -15.40
C ASN A 254 -13.31 14.12 -16.02
N GLY A 255 -14.41 13.84 -15.31
CA GLY A 255 -15.44 12.90 -15.80
C GLY A 255 -14.98 11.45 -15.84
N VAL A 256 -13.88 11.11 -15.16
CA VAL A 256 -13.29 9.76 -15.21
C VAL A 256 -13.76 8.88 -14.05
N SER A 257 -13.98 7.60 -14.32
CA SER A 257 -14.27 6.59 -13.32
C SER A 257 -12.99 5.94 -12.82
N LEU A 258 -12.65 6.22 -11.55
CA LEU A 258 -11.60 5.53 -10.80
C LEU A 258 -12.23 4.59 -9.78
N PHE A 259 -11.45 3.61 -9.34
CA PHE A 259 -11.94 2.49 -8.53
C PHE A 259 -11.24 2.42 -7.18
N GLY A 260 -11.98 1.98 -6.18
CA GLY A 260 -11.48 1.76 -4.83
C GLY A 260 -11.75 0.34 -4.36
N ILE A 261 -10.79 -0.26 -3.65
CA ILE A 261 -10.96 -1.53 -2.93
C ILE A 261 -10.50 -1.32 -1.50
N THR A 262 -11.29 -1.77 -0.53
CA THR A 262 -10.82 -1.92 0.84
C THR A 262 -10.57 -3.37 1.18
N PHE A 263 -9.57 -3.62 2.02
CA PHE A 263 -9.35 -4.90 2.68
C PHE A 263 -9.78 -4.81 4.15
N PRO A 264 -10.19 -5.93 4.77
CA PRO A 264 -10.61 -5.92 6.16
C PRO A 264 -9.44 -5.55 7.09
N LEU A 265 -9.76 -4.84 8.17
CA LEU A 265 -8.80 -4.61 9.23
C LEU A 265 -8.52 -5.91 9.97
N LEU A 266 -7.24 -6.15 10.33
CA LEU A 266 -6.91 -7.22 11.24
C LEU A 266 -7.51 -6.93 12.60
N THR A 267 -8.35 -7.83 13.08
CA THR A 267 -8.90 -7.80 14.44
C THR A 267 -8.34 -8.95 15.26
N ARG A 268 -8.03 -8.68 16.52
CA ARG A 268 -7.78 -9.70 17.53
C ARG A 268 -9.06 -10.48 17.82
N SER A 269 -8.93 -11.63 18.49
CA SER A 269 -10.08 -12.45 18.92
C SER A 269 -11.03 -11.72 19.88
N ASP A 270 -10.59 -10.63 20.50
CA ASP A 270 -11.39 -9.75 21.36
C ASP A 270 -12.09 -8.61 20.57
N GLY A 271 -12.02 -8.62 19.24
CA GLY A 271 -12.64 -7.64 18.36
C GLY A 271 -11.90 -6.30 18.24
N LYS A 272 -10.80 -6.09 18.98
CA LYS A 272 -9.99 -4.88 18.85
C LYS A 272 -9.13 -4.93 17.58
N LYS A 273 -8.92 -3.78 16.96
CA LYS A 273 -7.95 -3.62 15.86
C LYS A 273 -6.58 -4.14 16.32
N PHE A 274 -5.91 -4.88 15.45
CA PHE A 274 -4.59 -5.41 15.69
C PHE A 274 -3.54 -4.31 15.45
N GLY A 275 -2.77 -3.96 16.48
CA GLY A 275 -1.88 -2.80 16.50
C GLY A 275 -2.50 -1.65 17.27
#